data_AF-A0A3N5QBQ9-F1
#
_entry.id   AF-A0A3N5QBQ9-F1
#
_cell.length_a   1.000
_cell.length_b   1.000
_cell.length_c   1.000
_cell.angle_alpha   90.00
_cell.angle_beta   90.00
_cell.angle_gamma   90.00
#
_symmetry.space_group_name_H-M   'P 1'
#
loop_
_entity.id
_entity.type
_entity.pdbx_description
1 polymer ?
#
loop_
_entity_poly.entity_id
_entity_poly.type
_entity_poly.pdbx_seq_one_letter_code
_entity_poly.pdbx_strand_id
1 'polypeptide(L)'
;AASKEKMDEISSLIEQLDKAENSSQLEFRIYPLTNTTPTKALPLLKELVATIQRAKPDETINIQANEQTRSLIVSARGGVFDQVAKFIAEIDKPAINAKAEVLVLQLKHADAARLALVLNEMLRPAAAGQVTPEARALQEQVRLLNVRSATKDQLPELDLTKPIKITADAAAPQGSNSLVMESTADNIKALRAIVELMDVVPLADGAVVRLVHLQNGDAQSITTILKDIFTQGKALAGKAGSSVAGKAEPDSTSGKALVNALNVSADIRTNTLIISGTEESVALAEVLVKDLDRNEGKIVTEVRLFKLANADAAKLVTVLQSVFAEQAPVAGAEGLKTQVTRLKTVLDKEAGHASELPKARMAFVIQADPSTNILIVAARSDVMPLVADVIKTMDIPGAGSMNTVRIIPLQNADATRMGAVVNSLYTGSNAKLIRDEDKPTVAVDTRTNALVVSASEKTFALLEILMKRLDVKQPIELRDVRLVTLKNAEADSLATTLQKMMDARVQRLTSLGVKDADAVKVVIVADARSNSLIVGGSAEGYELVKSLAQQLDTTSPALGGQVQIFPLVNGNASAVAATLTNLFGQRYQAA
;
A
#
# COMPACT_ATOMS: atom_id res chain seq x y z
N ALA A 1 -109.66 -66.32 39.55
CA ALA A 1 -110.05 -64.98 39.07
C ALA A 1 -109.07 -63.98 39.67
N ALA A 2 -108.29 -63.30 38.83
CA ALA A 2 -107.16 -62.46 39.25
C ALA A 2 -107.61 -61.25 40.09
N SER A 3 -106.84 -60.89 41.12
CA SER A 3 -107.00 -59.62 41.83
C SER A 3 -106.57 -58.48 40.90
N LYS A 4 -107.40 -57.44 40.85
CA LYS A 4 -107.26 -56.25 39.99
C LYS A 4 -105.84 -55.67 39.95
N GLU A 5 -105.14 -55.67 41.07
CA GLU A 5 -103.79 -55.11 41.22
C GLU A 5 -102.73 -55.77 40.32
N LYS A 6 -102.79 -57.09 40.09
CA LYS A 6 -101.81 -57.76 39.21
C LYS A 6 -102.08 -57.55 37.72
N MET A 7 -103.32 -57.26 37.36
CA MET A 7 -103.67 -56.87 35.98
C MET A 7 -103.32 -55.41 35.71
N ASP A 8 -103.38 -54.54 36.73
CA ASP A 8 -102.95 -53.14 36.65
C ASP A 8 -101.41 -53.00 36.57
N GLU A 9 -100.65 -53.89 37.24
CA GLU A 9 -99.19 -53.94 37.06
C GLU A 9 -98.79 -54.42 35.66
N ILE A 10 -99.48 -55.44 35.11
CA ILE A 10 -99.21 -55.96 33.76
C ILE A 10 -99.64 -54.96 32.69
N SER A 11 -100.75 -54.23 32.86
CA SER A 11 -101.15 -53.17 31.94
C SER A 11 -100.18 -51.98 31.98
N SER A 12 -99.67 -51.60 33.17
CA SER A 12 -98.63 -50.57 33.28
C SER A 12 -97.29 -50.99 32.64
N LEU A 13 -96.93 -52.28 32.71
CA LEU A 13 -95.75 -52.82 32.02
C LEU A 13 -95.95 -52.83 30.50
N ILE A 14 -97.16 -53.11 30.01
CA ILE A 14 -97.48 -53.07 28.58
C ILE A 14 -97.55 -51.62 28.07
N GLU A 15 -98.06 -50.66 28.84
CA GLU A 15 -98.02 -49.22 28.52
C GLU A 15 -96.60 -48.62 28.55
N GLN A 16 -95.70 -49.18 29.37
CA GLN A 16 -94.29 -48.80 29.37
C GLN A 16 -93.49 -49.43 28.23
N LEU A 17 -93.92 -50.59 27.71
CA LEU A 17 -93.34 -51.26 26.55
C LEU A 17 -93.95 -50.83 25.21
N ASP A 18 -95.10 -50.14 25.22
CA ASP A 18 -95.81 -49.62 24.03
C ASP A 18 -95.62 -48.10 23.85
N LYS A 19 -94.37 -47.64 24.00
CA LYS A 19 -93.94 -46.33 23.48
C LYS A 19 -93.00 -46.56 22.29
N ALA A 20 -93.46 -46.08 21.14
CA ALA A 20 -92.83 -46.18 19.84
C ALA A 20 -91.30 -46.02 19.86
N GLU A 21 -90.61 -46.99 19.25
CA GLU A 21 -89.24 -46.84 18.75
C GLU A 21 -89.20 -45.67 17.75
N ASN A 22 -88.94 -44.46 18.25
CA ASN A 22 -88.54 -43.35 17.40
C ASN A 22 -87.08 -43.57 16.98
N SER A 23 -86.91 -44.18 15.81
CA SER A 23 -85.64 -44.19 15.07
C SER A 23 -85.16 -42.75 14.85
N SER A 24 -84.30 -42.28 15.74
CA SER A 24 -83.77 -40.92 15.74
C SER A 24 -82.67 -40.84 14.69
N GLN A 25 -83.05 -40.44 13.48
CA GLN A 25 -82.11 -40.16 12.37
C GLN A 25 -81.13 -39.05 12.77
N LEU A 26 -79.87 -39.18 12.34
CA LEU A 26 -78.83 -38.15 12.50
C LEU A 26 -79.12 -36.98 11.56
N GLU A 27 -79.35 -35.78 12.10
CA GLU A 27 -79.52 -34.56 11.31
C GLU A 27 -78.24 -33.70 11.33
N PHE A 28 -78.03 -32.89 10.28
CA PHE A 28 -76.89 -31.96 10.16
C PHE A 28 -77.42 -30.54 9.91
N ARG A 29 -76.95 -29.55 10.67
CA ARG A 29 -77.26 -28.12 10.47
C ARG A 29 -75.97 -27.29 10.40
N ILE A 30 -75.95 -26.33 9.49
CA ILE A 30 -74.83 -25.40 9.29
C ILE A 30 -75.22 -24.04 9.84
N TYR A 31 -74.40 -23.49 10.73
CA TYR A 31 -74.58 -22.17 11.33
C TYR A 31 -73.48 -21.21 10.85
N PRO A 32 -73.80 -20.22 10.00
CA PRO A 32 -72.83 -19.19 9.64
C PRO A 32 -72.58 -18.23 10.81
N LEU A 33 -71.31 -17.86 11.04
CA LEU A 33 -70.89 -16.89 12.05
C LEU A 33 -70.50 -15.57 11.38
N THR A 34 -70.96 -14.45 11.94
CA THR A 34 -70.73 -13.10 11.41
C THR A 34 -69.66 -12.31 12.18
N ASN A 35 -69.61 -12.44 13.51
CA ASN A 35 -68.78 -11.63 14.38
C ASN A 35 -67.62 -12.41 15.02
N THR A 36 -67.79 -13.71 15.26
CA THR A 36 -66.78 -14.57 15.90
C THR A 36 -66.19 -15.58 14.91
N THR A 37 -64.90 -15.91 15.04
CA THR A 37 -64.28 -16.94 14.18
C THR A 37 -64.59 -18.37 14.68
N PRO A 38 -64.84 -19.34 13.78
CA PRO A 38 -65.18 -20.72 14.17
C PRO A 38 -64.18 -21.36 15.13
N THR A 39 -62.87 -21.10 14.96
CA THR A 39 -61.79 -21.57 15.86
C THR A 39 -61.88 -21.03 17.28
N LYS A 40 -62.29 -19.76 17.46
CA LYS A 40 -62.44 -19.17 18.79
C LYS A 40 -63.70 -19.67 19.49
N ALA A 41 -64.76 -19.98 18.73
CA ALA A 41 -66.03 -20.49 19.27
C ALA A 41 -65.99 -21.99 19.62
N LEU A 42 -65.20 -22.80 18.91
CA LEU A 42 -65.16 -24.25 19.04
C LEU A 42 -64.90 -24.78 20.48
N PRO A 43 -63.91 -24.28 21.26
CA PRO A 43 -63.68 -24.80 22.61
C PRO A 43 -64.85 -24.54 23.57
N LEU A 44 -65.46 -23.35 23.50
CA LEU A 44 -66.63 -22.99 24.31
C LEU A 44 -67.84 -23.87 23.96
N LEU A 45 -68.03 -24.16 22.67
CA LEU A 45 -69.08 -25.06 22.20
C LEU A 45 -68.83 -26.53 22.58
N LYS A 46 -67.57 -26.98 22.57
CA LYS A 46 -67.21 -28.35 23.02
C LYS A 46 -67.49 -28.55 24.51
N GLU A 47 -67.21 -27.55 25.34
CA GLU A 47 -67.52 -27.58 26.77
C GLU A 47 -69.04 -27.68 27.03
N LEU A 48 -69.83 -26.94 26.24
CA LEU A 48 -71.29 -27.02 26.29
C LEU A 48 -71.81 -28.38 25.81
N VAL A 49 -71.28 -28.92 24.71
CA VAL A 49 -71.63 -30.27 24.24
C VAL A 49 -71.35 -31.31 25.32
N ALA A 50 -70.20 -31.23 26.01
CA ALA A 50 -69.86 -32.11 27.11
C ALA A 50 -70.81 -31.96 28.32
N THR A 51 -71.48 -30.81 28.47
CA THR A 51 -72.48 -30.56 29.51
C THR A 51 -73.84 -31.14 29.11
N ILE A 52 -74.26 -30.96 27.86
CA ILE A 52 -75.51 -31.52 27.32
C ILE A 52 -75.45 -33.06 27.32
N GLN A 53 -74.31 -33.63 26.90
CA GLN A 53 -74.12 -35.08 26.84
C GLN A 53 -74.03 -35.73 28.23
N ARG A 54 -73.68 -34.96 29.27
CA ARG A 54 -73.79 -35.37 30.68
C ARG A 54 -75.24 -35.44 31.17
N ALA A 55 -76.11 -34.56 30.66
CA ALA A 55 -77.53 -34.52 31.03
C ALA A 55 -78.37 -35.57 30.27
N LYS A 56 -77.94 -35.96 29.07
CA LYS A 56 -78.58 -37.00 28.24
C LYS A 56 -77.53 -37.87 27.53
N PRO A 57 -77.22 -39.07 28.04
CA PRO A 57 -76.12 -39.89 27.53
C PRO A 57 -76.38 -40.56 26.17
N ASP A 58 -77.64 -40.71 25.75
CA ASP A 58 -78.00 -41.39 24.49
C ASP A 58 -77.95 -40.49 23.24
N GLU A 59 -77.69 -39.18 23.40
CA GLU A 59 -77.60 -38.21 22.32
C GLU A 59 -76.12 -37.93 21.97
N THR A 60 -75.68 -38.28 20.76
CA THR A 60 -74.34 -37.93 20.26
C THR A 60 -74.37 -36.60 19.52
N ILE A 61 -73.50 -35.66 19.91
CA ILE A 61 -73.36 -34.34 19.27
C ILE A 61 -71.92 -34.16 18.83
N ASN A 62 -71.71 -33.85 17.55
CA ASN A 62 -70.40 -33.55 16.98
C ASN A 62 -70.44 -32.17 16.33
N ILE A 63 -69.41 -31.36 16.59
CA ILE A 63 -69.29 -29.99 16.08
C ILE A 63 -67.97 -29.87 15.34
N GLN A 64 -68.06 -29.49 14.07
CA GLN A 64 -66.91 -29.24 13.21
C GLN A 64 -66.91 -27.77 12.80
N ALA A 65 -65.74 -27.14 12.88
CA ALA A 65 -65.53 -25.77 12.41
C ALA A 65 -65.08 -25.79 10.95
N ASN A 66 -65.73 -24.98 10.12
CA ASN A 66 -65.29 -24.71 8.77
C ASN A 66 -64.87 -23.23 8.65
N GLU A 67 -63.56 -23.00 8.60
CA GLU A 67 -62.96 -21.67 8.52
C GLU A 67 -63.21 -20.99 7.17
N GLN A 68 -63.28 -21.76 6.07
CA GLN A 68 -63.43 -21.19 4.73
C GLN A 68 -64.79 -20.52 4.54
N THR A 69 -65.83 -21.14 5.06
CA THR A 69 -67.21 -20.62 4.99
C THR A 69 -67.63 -19.86 6.24
N ARG A 70 -66.71 -19.66 7.20
CA ARG A 70 -66.97 -19.10 8.53
C ARG A 70 -68.23 -19.69 9.17
N SER A 71 -68.35 -21.01 9.15
CA SER A 71 -69.53 -21.69 9.67
C SER A 71 -69.19 -22.87 10.57
N LEU A 72 -70.12 -23.18 11.47
CA LEU A 72 -70.07 -24.34 12.34
C LEU A 72 -71.05 -25.38 11.81
N ILE A 73 -70.54 -26.58 11.55
CA ILE A 73 -71.34 -27.73 11.15
C ILE A 73 -71.62 -28.52 12.43
N VAL A 74 -72.89 -28.60 12.82
CA VAL A 74 -73.34 -29.33 14.00
C VAL A 74 -74.10 -30.56 13.51
N SER A 75 -73.68 -31.74 13.95
CA SER A 75 -74.39 -33.00 13.74
C SER A 75 -74.83 -33.58 15.07
N ALA A 76 -76.12 -33.90 15.18
CA ALA A 76 -76.71 -34.39 16.42
C ALA A 76 -77.93 -35.28 16.18
N ARG A 77 -78.28 -36.10 17.18
CA ARG A 77 -79.55 -36.86 17.23
C ARG A 77 -80.56 -36.12 18.12
N GLY A 78 -81.78 -35.91 17.64
CA GLY A 78 -82.88 -35.32 18.41
C GLY A 78 -82.92 -33.78 18.45
N GLY A 79 -83.81 -33.22 19.28
CA GLY A 79 -84.16 -31.78 19.31
C GLY A 79 -83.15 -30.82 19.95
N VAL A 80 -81.88 -31.20 20.07
CA VAL A 80 -80.83 -30.37 20.72
C VAL A 80 -80.35 -29.18 19.88
N PHE A 81 -80.72 -29.14 18.60
CA PHE A 81 -80.34 -28.05 17.69
C PHE A 81 -80.81 -26.68 18.17
N ASP A 82 -81.97 -26.58 18.82
CA ASP A 82 -82.52 -25.30 19.26
C ASP A 82 -81.71 -24.71 20.43
N GLN A 83 -81.14 -25.56 21.29
CA GLN A 83 -80.26 -25.14 22.37
C GLN A 83 -78.89 -24.72 21.86
N VAL A 84 -78.32 -25.49 20.92
CA VAL A 84 -77.05 -25.15 20.28
C VAL A 84 -77.18 -23.87 19.46
N ALA A 85 -78.28 -23.67 18.74
CA ALA A 85 -78.55 -22.45 17.97
C ALA A 85 -78.61 -21.19 18.84
N LYS A 86 -79.32 -21.26 19.99
CA LYS A 86 -79.38 -20.14 20.94
C LYS A 86 -78.00 -19.76 21.47
N PHE A 87 -77.17 -20.76 21.78
CA PHE A 87 -75.84 -20.52 22.31
C PHE A 87 -74.87 -19.97 21.24
N ILE A 88 -74.94 -20.49 20.01
CA ILE A 88 -74.20 -19.94 18.87
C ILE A 88 -74.59 -18.47 18.65
N ALA A 89 -75.89 -18.14 18.74
CA ALA A 89 -76.37 -16.77 18.62
C ALA A 89 -75.92 -15.84 19.77
N GLU A 90 -75.61 -16.38 20.96
CA GLU A 90 -75.01 -15.59 22.05
C GLU A 90 -73.52 -15.35 21.85
N ILE A 91 -72.78 -16.35 21.36
CA ILE A 91 -71.34 -16.25 21.07
C ILE A 91 -71.08 -15.35 19.85
N ASP A 92 -71.99 -15.33 18.87
CA ASP A 92 -71.85 -14.51 17.67
C ASP A 92 -72.35 -13.06 17.86
N LYS A 93 -72.57 -12.61 19.09
CA LYS A 93 -72.81 -11.18 19.36
C LYS A 93 -71.49 -10.40 19.23
N PRO A 94 -71.49 -9.18 18.65
CA PRO A 94 -70.28 -8.38 18.56
C PRO A 94 -69.77 -8.08 19.97
N ALA A 95 -68.50 -8.42 20.25
CA ALA A 95 -67.84 -7.99 21.46
C ALA A 95 -67.88 -6.46 21.52
N ILE A 96 -68.36 -5.89 22.62
CA ILE A 96 -68.32 -4.45 22.88
C ILE A 96 -66.87 -4.08 23.16
N ASN A 97 -66.04 -4.06 22.12
CA ASN A 97 -64.74 -3.40 22.18
C ASN A 97 -65.05 -1.90 22.16
N ALA A 98 -64.79 -1.22 23.28
CA ALA A 98 -64.86 0.23 23.35
C ALA A 98 -64.09 0.81 22.15
N LYS A 99 -64.72 1.73 21.40
CA LYS A 99 -64.12 2.38 20.23
C LYS A 99 -62.71 2.85 20.58
N ALA A 100 -61.69 2.17 20.04
CA ALA A 100 -60.31 2.61 20.17
C ALA A 100 -60.10 3.77 19.20
N GLU A 101 -59.72 4.92 19.73
CA GLU A 101 -59.34 6.09 18.96
C GLU A 101 -57.81 6.10 18.81
N VAL A 102 -57.33 6.70 17.71
CA VAL A 102 -55.90 6.85 17.43
C VAL A 102 -55.56 8.34 17.42
N LEU A 103 -54.61 8.75 18.25
CA LEU A 103 -54.08 10.12 18.28
C LEU A 103 -52.59 10.11 17.92
N VAL A 104 -52.21 10.97 16.98
CA VAL A 104 -50.81 11.27 16.65
C VAL A 104 -50.43 12.60 17.28
N LEU A 105 -49.41 12.61 18.13
CA LEU A 105 -48.90 13.80 18.81
C LEU A 105 -47.45 14.05 18.38
N GLN A 106 -47.19 15.17 17.72
CA GLN A 106 -45.84 15.57 17.35
C GLN A 106 -45.12 16.20 18.55
N LEU A 107 -43.92 15.70 18.87
CA LEU A 107 -43.10 16.21 19.96
C LEU A 107 -42.14 17.29 19.45
N LYS A 108 -41.99 18.38 20.22
CA LYS A 108 -41.13 19.52 19.84
C LYS A 108 -39.71 19.38 20.38
N HIS A 109 -39.54 18.75 21.53
CA HIS A 109 -38.30 18.84 22.30
C HIS A 109 -37.75 17.47 22.72
N ALA A 110 -38.62 16.53 23.09
CA ALA A 110 -38.24 15.19 23.49
C ALA A 110 -38.22 14.20 22.30
N ASP A 111 -37.43 13.15 22.44
CA ASP A 111 -37.34 12.03 21.47
C ASP A 111 -38.52 11.08 21.66
N ALA A 112 -39.37 10.94 20.63
CA ALA A 112 -40.56 10.10 20.65
C ALA A 112 -40.23 8.63 20.97
N ALA A 113 -39.11 8.10 20.48
CA ALA A 113 -38.73 6.71 20.71
C ALA A 113 -38.38 6.45 22.18
N ARG A 114 -37.63 7.36 22.81
CA ARG A 114 -37.30 7.27 24.24
C ARG A 114 -38.53 7.46 25.11
N LEU A 115 -39.39 8.43 24.80
CA LEU A 115 -40.62 8.68 25.54
C LEU A 115 -41.59 7.50 25.46
N ALA A 116 -41.77 6.90 24.28
CA ALA A 116 -42.62 5.72 24.12
C ALA A 116 -42.13 4.53 24.94
N LEU A 117 -40.82 4.32 25.04
CA LEU A 117 -40.25 3.26 25.89
C LEU A 117 -40.55 3.51 27.36
N VAL A 118 -40.33 4.75 27.84
CA VAL A 118 -40.63 5.13 29.23
C VAL A 118 -42.11 4.94 29.54
N LEU A 119 -43.01 5.45 28.69
CA LEU A 119 -44.45 5.33 28.89
C LEU A 119 -44.93 3.88 28.82
N ASN A 120 -44.40 3.07 27.90
CA ASN A 120 -44.73 1.65 27.81
C ASN A 120 -44.23 0.85 29.02
N GLU A 121 -43.07 1.18 29.60
CA GLU A 121 -42.59 0.58 30.86
C GLU A 121 -43.48 0.97 32.04
N MET A 122 -43.86 2.25 32.13
CA MET A 122 -44.72 2.74 33.22
C MET A 122 -46.17 2.22 33.14
N LEU A 123 -46.66 1.86 31.95
CA LEU A 123 -48.04 1.39 31.71
C LEU A 123 -48.15 -0.14 31.56
N ARG A 124 -47.13 -0.90 31.97
CA ARG A 124 -47.20 -2.37 31.92
C ARG A 124 -48.27 -2.91 32.88
N PRO A 125 -49.18 -3.79 32.43
CA PRO A 125 -50.08 -4.49 33.33
C PRO A 125 -49.28 -5.49 34.19
N ALA A 126 -49.46 -5.48 35.51
CA ALA A 126 -48.86 -6.52 36.35
C ALA A 126 -49.59 -7.85 36.13
N ALA A 127 -48.89 -8.96 36.37
CA ALA A 127 -49.51 -10.29 36.33
C ALA A 127 -50.75 -10.32 37.26
N ALA A 128 -51.87 -10.82 36.73
CA ALA A 128 -53.17 -10.95 37.43
C ALA A 128 -53.95 -9.64 37.70
N GLY A 129 -53.92 -8.67 36.78
CA GLY A 129 -54.84 -7.52 36.84
C GLY A 129 -54.57 -6.55 37.99
N GLN A 130 -53.40 -6.67 38.63
CA GLN A 130 -52.92 -5.70 39.59
C GLN A 130 -52.20 -4.56 38.86
N VAL A 131 -52.41 -3.34 39.33
CA VAL A 131 -51.77 -2.13 38.78
C VAL A 131 -50.36 -2.03 39.36
N THR A 132 -49.34 -1.83 38.52
CA THR A 132 -47.96 -1.60 38.95
C THR A 132 -47.84 -0.31 39.77
N PRO A 133 -46.89 -0.21 40.71
CA PRO A 133 -46.70 1.01 41.48
C PRO A 133 -46.39 2.23 40.59
N GLU A 134 -45.71 2.01 39.46
CA GLU A 134 -45.41 3.04 38.46
C GLU A 134 -46.68 3.52 37.73
N ALA A 135 -47.59 2.61 37.37
CA ALA A 135 -48.84 2.97 36.73
C ALA A 135 -49.79 3.69 37.69
N ARG A 136 -49.79 3.35 38.99
CA ARG A 136 -50.50 4.12 40.03
C ARG A 136 -49.96 5.53 40.17
N ALA A 137 -48.64 5.70 40.14
CA ALA A 137 -48.01 7.02 40.20
C ALA A 137 -48.43 7.91 39.01
N LEU A 138 -48.56 7.34 37.80
CA LEU A 138 -49.12 8.05 36.65
C LEU A 138 -50.58 8.44 36.84
N GLN A 139 -51.42 7.54 37.36
CA GLN A 139 -52.81 7.86 37.68
C GLN A 139 -52.92 9.00 38.70
N GLU A 140 -52.11 8.97 39.75
CA GLU A 140 -52.03 10.05 40.74
C GLU A 140 -51.52 11.35 40.12
N GLN A 141 -50.54 11.30 39.21
CA GLN A 141 -50.04 12.47 38.51
C GLN A 141 -51.11 13.13 37.64
N VAL A 142 -51.92 12.33 36.92
CA VAL A 142 -53.09 12.84 36.18
C VAL A 142 -54.11 13.47 37.13
N ARG A 143 -54.36 12.85 38.29
CA ARG A 143 -55.25 13.40 39.32
C ARG A 143 -54.73 14.73 39.88
N LEU A 144 -53.43 14.84 40.12
CA LEU A 144 -52.77 16.07 40.58
C LEU A 144 -52.78 17.16 39.50
N LEU A 145 -52.58 16.80 38.24
CA LEU A 145 -52.72 17.69 37.09
C LEU A 145 -54.14 18.26 37.01
N ASN A 146 -55.16 17.45 37.28
CA ASN A 146 -56.56 17.89 37.30
C ASN A 146 -56.86 18.87 38.45
N VAL A 147 -56.18 18.73 39.60
CA VAL A 147 -56.34 19.67 40.74
C VAL A 147 -55.59 20.99 40.50
N ARG A 148 -54.44 20.95 39.81
CA ARG A 148 -53.62 22.15 39.53
C ARG A 148 -54.08 22.93 38.30
N SER A 149 -54.68 22.26 37.32
CA SER A 149 -55.17 22.90 36.10
C SER A 149 -56.57 23.47 36.35
N ALA A 150 -56.67 24.77 36.64
CA ALA A 150 -57.93 25.51 36.80
C ALA A 150 -58.67 25.73 35.46
N THR A 151 -58.58 24.76 34.54
CA THR A 151 -59.07 24.86 33.17
C THR A 151 -60.42 24.15 33.05
N LYS A 152 -61.34 24.73 32.26
CA LYS A 152 -62.77 24.38 32.15
C LYS A 152 -63.09 22.93 31.72
N ASP A 153 -62.09 22.14 31.37
CA ASP A 153 -62.20 20.74 30.95
C ASP A 153 -61.58 19.84 32.02
N GLN A 154 -62.42 19.14 32.79
CA GLN A 154 -61.98 18.08 33.70
C GLN A 154 -61.23 17.00 32.89
N LEU A 155 -59.97 16.74 33.24
CA LEU A 155 -59.24 15.62 32.69
C LEU A 155 -59.85 14.32 33.25
N PRO A 156 -60.27 13.38 32.38
CA PRO A 156 -60.81 12.11 32.84
C PRO A 156 -59.72 11.25 33.48
N GLU A 157 -60.11 10.37 34.40
CA GLU A 157 -59.19 9.47 35.09
C GLU A 157 -58.62 8.43 34.13
N LEU A 158 -57.33 8.11 34.27
CA LEU A 158 -56.66 7.13 33.44
C LEU A 158 -57.11 5.71 33.85
N ASP A 159 -57.90 5.07 33.00
CA ASP A 159 -58.44 3.74 33.22
C ASP A 159 -57.54 2.67 32.59
N LEU A 160 -56.80 1.95 33.44
CA LEU A 160 -55.85 0.91 33.06
C LEU A 160 -56.50 -0.44 32.80
N THR A 161 -57.81 -0.58 33.05
CA THR A 161 -58.55 -1.80 32.69
C THR A 161 -58.82 -1.88 31.19
N LYS A 162 -58.68 -0.75 30.49
CA LYS A 162 -58.82 -0.63 29.04
C LYS A 162 -57.46 -0.74 28.36
N PRO A 163 -57.38 -1.35 27.17
CA PRO A 163 -56.11 -1.47 26.45
C PRO A 163 -55.57 -0.09 26.04
N ILE A 164 -54.30 0.14 26.34
CA ILE A 164 -53.53 1.32 25.91
C ILE A 164 -52.34 0.79 25.12
N LYS A 165 -52.16 1.29 23.90
CA LYS A 165 -50.99 0.98 23.08
C LYS A 165 -50.31 2.28 22.66
N ILE A 166 -49.01 2.36 22.90
CA ILE A 166 -48.20 3.54 22.57
C ILE A 166 -47.06 3.10 21.65
N THR A 167 -46.94 3.75 20.50
CA THR A 167 -45.87 3.53 19.52
C THR A 167 -45.26 4.85 19.11
N ALA A 168 -43.96 4.88 18.80
CA ALA A 168 -43.29 6.07 18.31
C ALA A 168 -43.00 5.97 16.81
N ASP A 169 -43.19 7.07 16.11
CA ASP A 169 -42.61 7.33 14.79
C ASP A 169 -41.31 8.12 14.98
N ALA A 170 -40.19 7.40 15.00
CA ALA A 170 -38.87 7.94 15.34
C ALA A 170 -38.37 8.93 14.28
N ALA A 171 -37.74 10.02 14.70
CA ALA A 171 -37.27 11.09 13.81
C ALA A 171 -36.23 10.64 12.75
N ALA A 172 -35.50 9.54 13.00
CA ALA A 172 -34.36 9.12 12.18
C ALA A 172 -34.55 7.68 11.63
N PRO A 173 -34.26 7.43 10.32
CA PRO A 173 -33.76 8.36 9.30
C PRO A 173 -34.85 9.14 8.52
N GLN A 174 -36.12 8.76 8.61
CA GLN A 174 -37.26 9.47 7.98
C GLN A 174 -38.56 9.26 8.77
N GLY A 175 -38.73 9.94 9.90
CA GLY A 175 -40.00 9.93 10.65
C GLY A 175 -40.33 11.28 11.28
N SER A 176 -41.56 11.42 11.75
CA SER A 176 -42.13 12.72 12.13
C SER A 176 -41.85 13.16 13.58
N ASN A 177 -41.05 12.38 14.33
CA ASN A 177 -40.87 12.51 15.79
C ASN A 177 -42.23 12.60 16.52
N SER A 178 -43.13 11.67 16.19
CA SER A 178 -44.50 11.67 16.71
C SER A 178 -44.78 10.46 17.58
N LEU A 179 -45.53 10.67 18.65
CA LEU A 179 -46.08 9.60 19.48
C LEU A 179 -47.48 9.24 18.96
N VAL A 180 -47.68 7.98 18.61
CA VAL A 180 -48.96 7.42 18.20
C VAL A 180 -49.54 6.66 19.39
N MET A 181 -50.70 7.10 19.87
CA MET A 181 -51.41 6.51 21.01
C MET A 181 -52.75 5.95 20.56
N GLU A 182 -53.03 4.70 20.92
CA GLU A 182 -54.28 3.99 20.62
C GLU A 182 -54.92 3.56 21.95
N SER A 183 -56.07 4.16 22.29
CA SER A 183 -56.88 3.79 23.48
C SER A 183 -58.27 4.42 23.41
N THR A 184 -59.02 4.43 24.53
CA THR A 184 -60.29 5.17 24.62
C THR A 184 -60.06 6.68 24.70
N ALA A 185 -61.05 7.47 24.23
CA ALA A 185 -61.01 8.93 24.21
C ALA A 185 -60.57 9.57 25.53
N ASP A 186 -61.01 9.00 26.66
CA ASP A 186 -60.65 9.48 27.99
C ASP A 186 -59.16 9.27 28.32
N ASN A 187 -58.64 8.06 28.08
CA ASN A 187 -57.23 7.74 28.27
C ASN A 187 -56.31 8.57 27.37
N ILE A 188 -56.73 8.87 26.14
CA ILE A 188 -55.95 9.71 25.22
C ILE A 188 -55.82 11.14 25.74
N LYS A 189 -56.89 11.72 26.28
CA LYS A 189 -56.85 13.07 26.89
C LYS A 189 -55.91 13.11 28.10
N ALA A 190 -55.96 12.09 28.96
CA ALA A 190 -55.08 11.97 30.12
C ALA A 190 -53.60 11.82 29.70
N LEU A 191 -53.31 10.93 28.75
CA LEU A 191 -51.94 10.68 28.28
C LEU A 191 -51.35 11.88 27.54
N ARG A 192 -52.15 12.61 26.76
CA ARG A 192 -51.69 13.86 26.11
C ARG A 192 -51.11 14.84 27.13
N ALA A 193 -51.81 15.07 28.24
CA ALA A 193 -51.36 16.02 29.26
C ALA A 193 -50.04 15.59 29.93
N ILE A 194 -49.84 14.28 30.13
CA ILE A 194 -48.58 13.73 30.64
C ILE A 194 -47.45 13.94 29.63
N VAL A 195 -47.70 13.66 28.36
CA VAL A 195 -46.70 13.81 27.29
C VAL A 195 -46.30 15.28 27.11
N GLU A 196 -47.25 16.21 27.14
CA GLU A 196 -46.97 17.66 27.08
C GLU A 196 -46.12 18.13 28.27
N LEU A 197 -46.31 17.56 29.47
CA LEU A 197 -45.46 17.85 30.63
C LEU A 197 -44.04 17.31 30.48
N MET A 198 -43.88 16.19 29.77
CA MET A 198 -42.59 15.51 29.56
C MET A 198 -41.84 15.96 28.30
N ASP A 199 -42.49 16.72 27.39
CA ASP A 199 -41.89 17.29 26.16
C ASP A 199 -41.01 18.51 26.49
N VAL A 200 -39.98 18.29 27.30
CA VAL A 200 -38.99 19.31 27.67
C VAL A 200 -37.70 19.11 26.86
N VAL A 201 -36.96 20.21 26.61
CA VAL A 201 -35.65 20.13 25.98
C VAL A 201 -34.71 19.43 26.96
N PRO A 202 -34.09 18.30 26.61
CA PRO A 202 -32.99 17.77 27.40
C PRO A 202 -31.86 18.79 27.32
N LEU A 203 -31.65 19.55 28.41
CA LEU A 203 -30.43 20.35 28.57
C LEU A 203 -29.27 19.37 28.68
N ALA A 204 -28.63 19.05 27.56
CA ALA A 204 -27.28 18.54 27.59
C ALA A 204 -26.37 19.70 27.99
N ASP A 205 -25.49 19.50 28.96
CA ASP A 205 -24.44 20.48 29.29
C ASP A 205 -23.75 20.92 28.00
N GLY A 206 -23.80 22.22 27.72
CA GLY A 206 -23.41 22.77 26.43
C GLY A 206 -22.00 22.37 26.05
N ALA A 207 -21.83 21.71 24.90
CA ALA A 207 -20.51 21.42 24.37
C ALA A 207 -19.82 22.74 24.00
N VAL A 208 -18.81 23.13 24.76
CA VAL A 208 -17.98 24.31 24.49
C VAL A 208 -16.91 23.93 23.47
N VAL A 209 -16.68 24.77 22.46
CA VAL A 209 -15.60 24.60 21.48
C VAL A 209 -14.52 25.65 21.71
N ARG A 210 -13.26 25.25 21.79
CA ARG A 210 -12.09 26.14 21.87
C ARG A 210 -11.08 25.82 20.77
N LEU A 211 -10.50 26.87 20.21
CA LEU A 211 -9.42 26.83 19.22
C LEU A 211 -8.12 27.26 19.89
N VAL A 212 -7.11 26.39 19.90
CA VAL A 212 -5.81 26.66 20.52
C VAL A 212 -4.72 26.59 19.45
N HIS A 213 -4.05 27.71 19.20
CA HIS A 213 -2.90 27.77 18.30
C HIS A 213 -1.63 27.37 19.05
N LEU A 214 -0.89 26.39 18.50
CA LEU A 214 0.32 25.84 19.12
C LEU A 214 1.58 26.52 18.57
N GLN A 215 2.54 26.82 19.44
CA GLN A 215 3.77 27.54 19.08
C GLN A 215 4.98 26.62 18.86
N ASN A 216 5.10 25.58 19.69
CA ASN A 216 6.25 24.69 19.78
C ASN A 216 5.87 23.24 19.45
N GLY A 217 4.68 22.80 19.89
CA GLY A 217 4.15 21.46 19.64
C GLY A 217 3.45 21.31 18.30
N ASP A 218 3.33 20.06 17.86
CA ASP A 218 2.58 19.66 16.66
C ASP A 218 1.15 19.29 17.06
N ALA A 219 0.17 19.88 16.37
CA ALA A 219 -1.25 19.69 16.67
C ALA A 219 -1.68 18.22 16.55
N GLN A 220 -1.12 17.47 15.61
CA GLN A 220 -1.47 16.07 15.40
C GLN A 220 -0.93 15.20 16.53
N SER A 221 0.33 15.39 16.92
CA SER A 221 0.94 14.69 18.06
C SER A 221 0.19 14.96 19.37
N ILE A 222 -0.11 16.23 19.66
CA ILE A 222 -0.83 16.61 20.89
C ILE A 222 -2.27 16.06 20.89
N THR A 223 -2.93 16.02 19.73
CA THR A 223 -4.27 15.41 19.61
C THR A 223 -4.28 13.94 20.01
N THR A 224 -3.28 13.17 19.56
CA THR A 224 -3.16 11.76 19.92
C THR A 224 -2.95 11.59 21.42
N ILE A 225 -2.02 12.36 22.01
CA ILE A 225 -1.75 12.32 23.45
C ILE A 225 -3.00 12.65 24.27
N LEU A 226 -3.75 13.69 23.89
CA LEU A 226 -4.98 14.06 24.58
C LEU A 226 -6.06 12.99 24.43
N LYS A 227 -6.24 12.40 23.25
CA LYS A 227 -7.17 11.28 23.06
C LYS A 227 -6.81 10.10 23.95
N ASP A 228 -5.53 9.76 24.06
CA ASP A 228 -5.05 8.67 24.88
C ASP A 228 -5.29 8.94 26.37
N ILE A 229 -4.96 10.14 26.87
CA ILE A 229 -5.19 10.52 28.27
C ILE A 229 -6.67 10.45 28.64
N PHE A 230 -7.56 10.99 27.81
CA PHE A 230 -9.00 11.02 28.10
C PHE A 230 -9.67 9.65 27.89
N THR A 231 -9.20 8.82 26.95
CA THR A 231 -9.69 7.44 26.81
C THR A 231 -9.25 6.55 27.97
N GLN A 232 -8.00 6.68 28.41
CA GLN A 232 -7.51 6.01 29.62
C GLN A 232 -8.23 6.51 30.88
N GLY A 233 -8.47 7.82 31.01
CA GLY A 233 -9.25 8.41 32.10
C GLY A 233 -10.66 7.83 32.21
N LYS A 234 -11.37 7.68 31.09
CA LYS A 234 -12.67 7.00 31.02
C LYS A 234 -12.59 5.53 31.44
N ALA A 235 -11.57 4.80 31.01
CA ALA A 235 -11.37 3.40 31.39
C ALA A 235 -11.05 3.24 32.89
N LEU A 236 -10.33 4.20 33.47
CA LEU A 236 -10.02 4.21 34.91
C LEU A 236 -11.26 4.50 35.78
N ALA A 237 -12.15 5.38 35.32
CA ALA A 237 -13.44 5.61 35.99
C ALA A 237 -14.43 4.45 35.81
N GLY A 238 -14.32 3.71 34.70
CA GLY A 238 -15.08 2.48 34.45
C GLY A 238 -14.32 1.23 34.90
N LYS A 239 -14.04 1.06 36.19
CA LYS A 239 -13.35 -0.17 36.62
C LYS A 239 -14.29 -1.39 36.55
N ALA A 240 -13.87 -2.40 35.78
CA ALA A 240 -14.45 -3.73 35.77
C ALA A 240 -14.36 -4.37 37.17
N GLY A 241 -15.52 -4.72 37.76
CA GLY A 241 -15.60 -5.49 39.00
C GLY A 241 -16.47 -4.90 40.13
N SER A 242 -17.09 -3.72 39.96
CA SER A 242 -18.09 -3.26 40.94
C SER A 242 -19.51 -3.58 40.43
N SER A 243 -20.23 -4.39 41.18
CA SER A 243 -21.61 -4.83 40.93
C SER A 243 -22.66 -3.76 41.25
N VAL A 244 -22.33 -2.48 41.06
CA VAL A 244 -23.26 -1.36 41.19
C VAL A 244 -23.42 -0.73 39.81
N ALA A 245 -24.66 -0.73 39.32
CA ALA A 245 -25.06 -0.23 38.01
C ALA A 245 -25.00 1.31 37.90
N GLY A 246 -23.89 1.92 38.28
CA GLY A 246 -23.63 3.35 38.19
C GLY A 246 -22.16 3.58 37.90
N LYS A 247 -21.86 4.42 36.89
CA LYS A 247 -20.50 4.88 36.61
C LYS A 247 -19.98 5.52 37.90
N ALA A 248 -18.94 4.96 38.50
CA ALA A 248 -18.28 5.57 39.65
C ALA A 248 -17.66 6.88 39.16
N GLU A 249 -18.35 7.99 39.40
CA GLU A 249 -17.88 9.31 39.00
C GLU A 249 -16.86 9.78 40.04
N PRO A 250 -15.63 10.16 39.64
CA PRO A 250 -14.62 10.64 40.56
C PRO A 250 -15.12 11.89 41.31
N ASP A 251 -14.85 11.99 42.60
CA ASP A 251 -15.29 13.15 43.40
C ASP A 251 -14.45 14.42 43.12
N SER A 252 -13.26 14.26 42.54
CA SER A 252 -12.37 15.37 42.17
C SER A 252 -12.77 16.03 40.84
N THR A 253 -12.64 17.36 40.76
CA THR A 253 -12.92 18.15 39.56
C THR A 253 -12.14 17.68 38.34
N SER A 254 -10.84 17.36 38.50
CA SER A 254 -10.01 16.80 37.44
C SER A 254 -10.43 15.38 37.04
N GLY A 255 -10.92 14.58 37.99
CA GLY A 255 -11.43 13.24 37.72
C GLY A 255 -12.70 13.30 36.87
N LYS A 256 -13.67 14.14 37.25
CA LYS A 256 -14.91 14.38 36.45
C LYS A 256 -14.60 14.82 35.02
N ALA A 257 -13.67 15.77 34.88
CA ALA A 257 -13.22 16.26 33.58
C ALA A 257 -12.63 15.16 32.67
N LEU A 258 -11.96 14.15 33.24
CA LEU A 258 -11.38 13.02 32.49
C LEU A 258 -12.40 11.95 32.08
N VAL A 259 -13.52 11.82 32.80
CA VAL A 259 -14.60 10.86 32.47
C VAL A 259 -15.51 11.38 31.36
N ASN A 260 -15.67 12.70 31.30
CA ASN A 260 -16.51 13.36 30.32
C ASN A 260 -15.98 13.23 28.90
N ALA A 261 -16.88 13.35 27.91
CA ALA A 261 -16.50 13.23 26.52
C ALA A 261 -15.77 14.47 26.02
N LEU A 262 -14.50 14.28 25.63
CA LEU A 262 -13.69 15.26 24.93
C LEU A 262 -13.47 14.80 23.49
N ASN A 263 -13.89 15.63 22.53
CA ASN A 263 -13.58 15.47 21.12
C ASN A 263 -12.47 16.44 20.74
N VAL A 264 -11.36 15.91 20.24
CA VAL A 264 -10.18 16.67 19.85
C VAL A 264 -9.88 16.42 18.37
N SER A 265 -9.68 17.49 17.62
CA SER A 265 -9.27 17.47 16.22
C SER A 265 -8.15 18.48 15.97
N ALA A 266 -7.25 18.20 15.03
CA ALA A 266 -6.17 19.10 14.66
C ALA A 266 -6.36 19.63 13.23
N ASP A 267 -6.25 20.95 13.05
CA ASP A 267 -5.98 21.56 11.74
C ASP A 267 -4.46 21.63 11.53
N ILE A 268 -3.95 20.70 10.71
CA ILE A 268 -2.53 20.60 10.36
C ILE A 268 -2.01 21.82 9.58
N ARG A 269 -2.89 22.55 8.89
CA ARG A 269 -2.49 23.68 8.04
C ARG A 269 -2.14 24.90 8.88
N THR A 270 -2.89 25.13 9.96
CA THR A 270 -2.71 26.27 10.87
C THR A 270 -2.10 25.87 12.20
N ASN A 271 -1.65 24.62 12.35
CA ASN A 271 -1.16 24.02 13.60
C ASN A 271 -2.07 24.35 14.79
N THR A 272 -3.39 24.18 14.59
CA THR A 272 -4.42 24.58 15.56
C THR A 272 -5.15 23.36 16.08
N LEU A 273 -5.33 23.31 17.40
CA LEU A 273 -6.09 22.27 18.07
C LEU A 273 -7.54 22.76 18.27
N ILE A 274 -8.49 21.97 17.78
CA ILE A 274 -9.92 22.17 17.96
C ILE A 274 -10.39 21.21 19.06
N ILE A 275 -10.76 21.78 20.20
CA ILE A 275 -11.18 21.02 21.38
C ILE A 275 -12.68 21.26 21.60
N SER A 276 -13.46 20.21 21.78
CA SER A 276 -14.90 20.32 22.09
C SER A 276 -15.32 19.31 23.16
N GLY A 277 -16.07 19.77 24.16
CA GLY A 277 -16.48 18.95 25.32
C GLY A 277 -17.21 19.76 26.38
N THR A 278 -17.36 19.21 27.59
CA THR A 278 -17.89 19.98 28.74
C THR A 278 -16.88 21.06 29.16
N GLU A 279 -17.35 22.09 29.88
CA GLU A 279 -16.51 23.20 30.30
C GLU A 279 -15.28 22.75 31.11
N GLU A 280 -15.46 21.75 31.97
CA GLU A 280 -14.40 21.18 32.81
C GLU A 280 -13.37 20.40 31.99
N SER A 281 -13.82 19.57 31.04
CA SER A 281 -12.93 18.79 30.17
C SER A 281 -12.10 19.69 29.26
N VAL A 282 -12.71 20.74 28.73
CA VAL A 282 -12.02 21.72 27.88
C VAL A 282 -10.99 22.52 28.70
N ALA A 283 -11.34 22.95 29.92
CA ALA A 283 -10.41 23.65 30.80
C ALA A 283 -9.20 22.78 31.18
N LEU A 284 -9.42 21.49 31.50
CA LEU A 284 -8.32 20.56 31.78
C LEU A 284 -7.43 20.34 30.55
N ALA A 285 -8.04 20.13 29.38
CA ALA A 285 -7.30 19.95 28.12
C ALA A 285 -6.44 21.18 27.80
N GLU A 286 -6.92 22.40 28.08
CA GLU A 286 -6.14 23.63 27.87
C GLU A 286 -4.89 23.69 28.76
N VAL A 287 -5.01 23.31 30.03
CA VAL A 287 -3.85 23.25 30.94
C VAL A 287 -2.83 22.22 30.45
N LEU A 288 -3.29 21.04 30.04
CA LEU A 288 -2.42 20.01 29.48
C LEU A 288 -1.74 20.49 28.19
N VAL A 289 -2.46 21.15 27.29
CA VAL A 289 -1.90 21.71 26.06
C VAL A 289 -0.84 22.76 26.36
N LYS A 290 -1.08 23.65 27.34
CA LYS A 290 -0.09 24.66 27.74
C LYS A 290 1.19 24.04 28.29
N ASP A 291 1.07 22.92 29.01
CA ASP A 291 2.22 22.19 29.53
C ASP A 291 2.95 21.41 28.43
N LEU A 292 2.22 20.86 27.45
CA LEU A 292 2.79 20.16 26.29
C LEU A 292 3.39 21.11 25.24
N ASP A 293 2.92 22.36 25.15
CA ASP A 293 3.44 23.39 24.24
C ASP A 293 4.61 24.20 24.84
N ARG A 294 5.21 23.72 25.94
CA ARG A 294 6.41 24.32 26.52
C ARG A 294 7.61 24.18 25.57
N ASN A 295 8.46 25.19 25.56
CA ASN A 295 9.67 25.22 24.73
C ASN A 295 10.79 24.37 25.39
N GLU A 296 10.71 23.04 25.24
CA GLU A 296 11.76 22.12 25.69
C GLU A 296 12.96 22.12 24.72
N GLY A 297 13.76 23.18 24.76
CA GLY A 297 15.06 23.24 24.08
C GLY A 297 14.99 23.29 22.54
N LYS A 298 15.86 24.09 21.93
CA LYS A 298 15.91 24.29 20.47
C LYS A 298 16.54 23.08 19.76
N ILE A 299 15.92 21.91 19.81
CA ILE A 299 16.32 20.77 18.98
C ILE A 299 15.75 21.04 17.58
N VAL A 300 16.60 21.57 16.70
CA VAL A 300 16.27 21.78 15.27
C VAL A 300 16.82 20.63 14.45
N THR A 301 16.14 20.27 13.38
CA THR A 301 16.70 19.36 12.38
C THR A 301 17.54 20.19 11.42
N GLU A 302 18.85 20.03 11.49
CA GLU A 302 19.81 20.66 10.59
C GLU A 302 19.97 19.82 9.33
N VAL A 303 19.98 20.48 8.18
CA VAL A 303 20.32 19.86 6.89
C VAL A 303 21.69 20.35 6.46
N ARG A 304 22.64 19.42 6.30
CA ARG A 304 24.02 19.68 5.86
C ARG A 304 24.37 18.81 4.66
N LEU A 305 25.11 19.41 3.73
CA LEU A 305 25.65 18.73 2.57
C LEU A 305 27.14 18.43 2.82
N PHE A 306 27.52 17.16 2.70
CA PHE A 306 28.90 16.72 2.84
C PHE A 306 29.39 16.22 1.48
N LYS A 307 30.33 16.96 0.88
CA LYS A 307 31.02 16.50 -0.33
C LYS A 307 32.18 15.61 0.08
N LEU A 308 32.14 14.34 -0.32
CA LEU A 308 33.15 13.34 0.00
C LEU A 308 34.28 13.37 -1.02
N ALA A 309 35.52 13.28 -0.54
CA ALA A 309 36.72 13.28 -1.37
C ALA A 309 37.15 11.88 -1.81
N ASN A 310 37.06 10.89 -0.91
CA ASN A 310 37.64 9.56 -1.07
C ASN A 310 36.62 8.41 -0.94
N ALA A 311 35.66 8.55 -0.02
CA ALA A 311 34.66 7.53 0.21
C ALA A 311 33.48 7.59 -0.77
N ASP A 312 32.86 6.45 -1.04
CA ASP A 312 31.63 6.34 -1.85
C ASP A 312 30.41 6.69 -1.00
N ALA A 313 29.67 7.74 -1.40
CA ALA A 313 28.47 8.20 -0.72
C ALA A 313 27.42 7.09 -0.60
N ALA A 314 27.23 6.26 -1.63
CA ALA A 314 26.23 5.19 -1.59
C ALA A 314 26.58 4.11 -0.56
N LYS A 315 27.87 3.81 -0.39
CA LYS A 315 28.35 2.86 0.63
C LYS A 315 28.33 3.47 2.03
N LEU A 316 28.68 4.75 2.17
CA LEU A 316 28.61 5.42 3.46
C LEU A 316 27.19 5.56 3.97
N VAL A 317 26.20 5.77 3.10
CA VAL A 317 24.79 5.83 3.52
C VAL A 317 24.37 4.57 4.26
N THR A 318 24.68 3.37 3.75
CA THR A 318 24.22 2.13 4.38
C THR A 318 24.89 1.90 5.74
N VAL A 319 26.16 2.28 5.88
CA VAL A 319 26.90 2.19 7.15
C VAL A 319 26.43 3.25 8.14
N LEU A 320 26.25 4.50 7.71
CA LEU A 320 25.77 5.57 8.57
C LEU A 320 24.31 5.32 9.00
N GLN A 321 23.48 4.77 8.11
CA GLN A 321 22.14 4.33 8.47
C GLN A 321 22.19 3.23 9.52
N SER A 322 23.09 2.23 9.43
CA SER A 322 23.16 1.16 10.44
C SER A 322 23.73 1.62 11.78
N VAL A 323 24.69 2.55 11.77
CA VAL A 323 25.34 3.09 12.98
C VAL A 323 24.42 4.07 13.71
N PHE A 324 23.72 4.94 12.98
CA PHE A 324 22.87 5.99 13.55
C PHE A 324 21.37 5.64 13.56
N ALA A 325 20.96 4.50 12.99
CA ALA A 325 19.68 3.90 13.33
C ALA A 325 19.79 3.23 14.71
N GLU A 326 19.76 4.04 15.76
CA GLU A 326 19.55 3.54 17.11
C GLU A 326 18.21 2.79 17.19
N GLN A 327 18.34 1.47 17.19
CA GLN A 327 17.55 0.44 17.86
C GLN A 327 16.06 0.23 17.50
N ALA A 328 15.75 -1.07 17.51
CA ALA A 328 14.47 -1.74 17.30
C ALA A 328 13.28 -1.10 18.06
N PRO A 329 12.04 -1.34 17.59
CA PRO A 329 10.84 -0.75 18.19
C PRO A 329 10.63 -1.26 19.62
N VAL A 330 11.04 -0.47 20.61
CA VAL A 330 10.51 -0.59 21.97
C VAL A 330 9.11 0.02 21.94
N ALA A 331 8.09 -0.79 22.22
CA ALA A 331 6.71 -0.31 22.34
C ALA A 331 6.66 0.80 23.40
N GLY A 332 6.22 2.00 23.02
CA GLY A 332 6.23 3.21 23.86
C GLY A 332 7.27 4.27 23.48
N ALA A 333 8.21 3.98 22.57
CA ALA A 333 9.25 4.93 22.13
C ALA A 333 8.97 5.62 20.77
N GLU A 334 7.74 5.53 20.23
CA GLU A 334 7.39 6.24 18.98
C GLU A 334 7.62 7.76 19.10
N GLY A 335 7.42 8.33 20.30
CA GLY A 335 7.70 9.74 20.57
C GLY A 335 9.19 10.14 20.48
N LEU A 336 10.14 9.19 20.57
CA LEU A 336 11.56 9.48 20.35
C LEU A 336 11.96 9.39 18.87
N LYS A 337 11.19 8.67 18.04
CA LYS A 337 11.49 8.48 16.61
C LYS A 337 11.05 9.68 15.76
N THR A 338 9.89 10.22 16.09
CA THR A 338 9.33 11.40 15.43
C THR A 338 9.29 12.55 16.42
N GLN A 339 10.24 13.47 16.29
CA GLN A 339 10.25 14.69 17.09
C GLN A 339 9.72 15.85 16.28
N VAL A 340 9.00 16.72 16.97
CA VAL A 340 8.47 17.96 16.43
C VAL A 340 9.61 18.95 16.36
N THR A 341 10.15 19.18 15.17
CA THR A 341 11.30 20.07 14.98
C THR A 341 11.08 21.06 13.85
N ARG A 342 11.86 22.15 13.86
CA ARG A 342 11.98 23.05 12.71
C ARG A 342 13.16 22.60 11.84
N LEU A 343 12.97 22.65 10.52
CA LEU A 343 14.05 22.37 9.58
C LEU A 343 14.89 23.63 9.43
N LYS A 344 16.20 23.50 9.61
CA LYS A 344 17.16 24.58 9.42
C LYS A 344 18.19 24.13 8.39
N THR A 345 18.33 24.87 7.30
CA THR A 345 19.43 24.63 6.36
C THR A 345 20.71 25.18 6.95
N VAL A 346 21.84 24.47 6.87
CA VAL A 346 23.14 25.01 7.28
C VAL A 346 24.05 24.96 6.06
N LEU A 347 24.23 26.12 5.43
CA LEU A 347 25.20 26.33 4.36
C LEU A 347 26.44 26.96 5.00
N ASP A 348 27.62 26.40 4.75
CA ASP A 348 28.86 26.84 5.41
C ASP A 348 29.01 28.37 5.36
N LYS A 349 29.02 28.99 6.56
CA LYS A 349 29.23 30.42 6.86
C LYS A 349 28.04 31.39 6.73
N GLU A 350 26.84 30.95 6.34
CA GLU A 350 25.64 31.82 6.37
C GLU A 350 24.60 31.37 7.41
N ALA A 351 23.85 32.35 7.94
CA ALA A 351 22.74 32.07 8.85
C ALA A 351 21.64 31.32 8.08
N GLY A 352 21.51 30.03 8.39
CA GLY A 352 20.50 29.14 7.84
C GLY A 352 19.06 29.64 7.93
N HIS A 353 18.24 29.31 6.93
CA HIS A 353 16.80 29.58 6.97
C HIS A 353 16.11 28.47 7.77
N ALA A 354 15.26 28.86 8.72
CA ALA A 354 14.47 27.95 9.53
C ALA A 354 13.01 27.93 9.06
N SER A 355 12.41 26.74 9.00
CA SER A 355 10.96 26.57 8.79
C SER A 355 10.17 27.26 9.91
N GLU A 356 9.14 28.02 9.54
CA GLU A 356 8.27 28.73 10.48
C GLU A 356 7.45 27.76 11.34
N LEU A 357 6.93 26.70 10.72
CA LEU A 357 6.11 25.71 11.40
C LEU A 357 6.96 24.51 11.88
N PRO A 358 6.76 24.06 13.13
CA PRO A 358 7.31 22.80 13.61
C PRO A 358 6.53 21.63 13.00
N LYS A 359 7.22 20.54 12.65
CA LYS A 359 6.60 19.32 12.10
C LYS A 359 7.29 18.09 12.66
N ALA A 360 6.52 17.02 12.88
CA ALA A 360 7.08 15.71 13.21
C ALA A 360 8.01 15.22 12.09
N ARG A 361 9.30 15.03 12.39
CA ARG A 361 10.31 14.47 11.48
C ARG A 361 11.08 13.35 12.14
N MET A 362 11.64 12.47 11.32
CA MET A 362 12.59 11.47 11.78
C MET A 362 13.83 12.15 12.37
N ALA A 363 14.36 11.58 13.46
CA ALA A 363 15.54 12.11 14.14
C ALA A 363 16.80 12.16 13.27
N PHE A 364 16.91 11.23 12.30
CA PHE A 364 18.03 11.11 11.38
C PHE A 364 17.54 10.62 10.01
N VAL A 365 17.90 11.33 8.95
CA VAL A 365 17.67 10.95 7.56
C VAL A 365 18.95 11.25 6.79
N ILE A 366 19.40 10.30 5.99
CA ILE A 366 20.58 10.45 5.14
C ILE A 366 20.30 9.93 3.74
N GLN A 367 20.73 10.69 2.74
CA GLN A 367 20.63 10.35 1.33
C GLN A 367 21.96 10.62 0.63
N ALA A 368 22.32 9.77 -0.33
CA ALA A 368 23.47 9.98 -1.20
C ALA A 368 23.01 10.41 -2.59
N ASP A 369 23.74 11.35 -3.20
CA ASP A 369 23.75 11.55 -4.64
C ASP A 369 25.02 10.89 -5.22
N PRO A 370 24.90 9.72 -5.89
CA PRO A 370 26.04 9.01 -6.46
C PRO A 370 26.72 9.75 -7.61
N SER A 371 26.02 10.68 -8.28
CA SER A 371 26.57 11.40 -9.44
C SER A 371 27.54 12.50 -9.04
N THR A 372 27.25 13.18 -7.92
CA THR A 372 28.09 14.24 -7.35
C THR A 372 28.88 13.81 -6.12
N ASN A 373 28.60 12.61 -5.61
CA ASN A 373 29.14 12.03 -4.37
C ASN A 373 28.97 12.94 -3.16
N ILE A 374 27.78 13.50 -3.04
CA ILE A 374 27.37 14.34 -1.92
C ILE A 374 26.48 13.50 -1.01
N LEU A 375 26.74 13.55 0.29
CA LEU A 375 25.84 13.08 1.32
C LEU A 375 24.98 14.24 1.81
N ILE A 376 23.66 14.08 1.70
CA ILE A 376 22.67 14.97 2.25
C ILE A 376 22.24 14.37 3.59
N VAL A 377 22.61 15.04 4.68
CA VAL A 377 22.30 14.60 6.05
C VAL A 377 21.31 15.57 6.65
N ALA A 378 20.17 15.05 7.09
CA ALA A 378 19.21 15.74 7.92
C ALA A 378 19.19 15.09 9.30
N ALA A 379 19.73 15.76 10.31
CA ALA A 379 19.86 15.23 11.66
C ALA A 379 19.54 16.31 12.69
N ARG A 380 19.22 15.91 13.92
CA ARG A 380 19.09 16.86 15.02
C ARG A 380 20.41 17.63 15.26
N SER A 381 20.31 18.87 15.71
CA SER A 381 21.47 19.75 15.96
C SER A 381 22.47 19.21 16.97
N ASP A 382 22.06 18.34 17.89
CA ASP A 382 22.94 17.68 18.87
C ASP A 382 23.67 16.45 18.30
N VAL A 383 23.07 15.75 17.34
CA VAL A 383 23.67 14.57 16.69
C VAL A 383 24.50 14.96 15.45
N MET A 384 24.21 16.11 14.85
CA MET A 384 24.88 16.58 13.63
C MET A 384 26.42 16.69 13.74
N PRO A 385 27.01 17.20 14.83
CA PRO A 385 28.46 17.22 15.00
C PRO A 385 29.07 15.81 15.00
N LEU A 386 28.43 14.86 15.68
CA LEU A 386 28.86 13.48 15.75
C LEU A 386 28.84 12.81 14.37
N VAL A 387 27.77 13.01 13.59
CA VAL A 387 27.67 12.50 12.22
C VAL A 387 28.75 13.12 11.33
N ALA A 388 29.00 14.43 11.46
CA ALA A 388 30.04 15.11 10.71
C ALA A 388 31.44 14.54 11.00
N ASP A 389 31.73 14.19 12.26
CA ASP A 389 33.01 13.60 12.66
C ASP A 389 33.14 12.16 12.17
N VAL A 390 32.08 11.37 12.19
CA VAL A 390 32.08 10.02 11.59
C VAL A 390 32.30 10.09 10.09
N ILE A 391 31.63 11.00 9.38
CA ILE A 391 31.85 11.19 7.93
C ILE A 391 33.31 11.54 7.65
N LYS A 392 33.91 12.48 8.41
CA LYS A 392 35.32 12.86 8.23
C LYS A 392 36.30 11.72 8.51
N THR A 393 36.03 10.90 9.53
CA THR A 393 36.90 9.75 9.86
C THR A 393 36.76 8.60 8.86
N MET A 394 35.61 8.48 8.19
CA MET A 394 35.38 7.48 7.15
C MET A 394 35.83 7.93 5.74
N ASP A 395 35.94 9.24 5.48
CA ASP A 395 36.40 9.80 4.21
C ASP A 395 37.94 9.76 4.04
N ILE A 396 38.55 8.60 4.28
CA ILE A 396 40.00 8.37 4.19
C ILE A 396 40.42 7.82 2.82
N PRO A 397 41.67 8.10 2.36
CA PRO A 397 42.22 7.50 1.14
C PRO A 397 42.22 5.97 1.22
N GLY A 398 41.68 5.29 0.21
CA GLY A 398 41.53 3.83 0.19
C GLY A 398 40.19 3.30 0.72
N ALA A 399 39.30 4.16 1.22
CA ALA A 399 37.90 3.81 1.51
C ALA A 399 37.03 3.70 0.23
N GLY A 400 37.57 4.11 -0.92
CA GLY A 400 36.95 4.00 -2.24
C GLY A 400 36.92 2.56 -2.78
N SER A 401 36.56 2.42 -4.06
CA SER A 401 36.51 1.11 -4.72
C SER A 401 37.87 0.43 -4.72
N MET A 402 37.93 -0.82 -4.28
CA MET A 402 39.17 -1.59 -4.22
C MET A 402 39.70 -1.81 -5.64
N ASN A 403 40.88 -1.26 -5.93
CA ASN A 403 41.51 -1.45 -7.23
C ASN A 403 41.98 -2.89 -7.35
N THR A 404 41.39 -3.63 -8.29
CA THR A 404 41.84 -5.00 -8.62
C THR A 404 42.81 -4.93 -9.77
N VAL A 405 43.76 -5.88 -9.83
CA VAL A 405 44.68 -6.00 -10.96
C VAL A 405 44.15 -7.07 -11.91
N ARG A 406 43.96 -6.74 -13.18
CA ARG A 406 43.57 -7.69 -14.24
C ARG A 406 44.54 -7.61 -15.42
N ILE A 407 44.81 -8.76 -16.02
CA ILE A 407 45.63 -8.88 -17.22
C ILE A 407 44.70 -8.97 -18.43
N ILE A 408 44.81 -8.02 -19.36
CA ILE A 408 43.99 -7.94 -20.56
C ILE A 408 44.87 -8.24 -21.79
N PRO A 409 44.76 -9.44 -22.40
CA PRO A 409 45.53 -9.76 -23.60
C PRO A 409 44.95 -9.05 -24.83
N LEU A 410 45.82 -8.50 -25.69
CA LEU A 410 45.44 -7.84 -26.94
C LEU A 410 45.67 -8.76 -28.15
N GLN A 411 44.70 -8.79 -29.07
CA GLN A 411 44.72 -9.66 -30.23
C GLN A 411 45.33 -9.02 -31.48
N ASN A 412 44.96 -7.78 -31.78
CA ASN A 412 45.27 -7.07 -33.02
C ASN A 412 46.08 -5.79 -32.80
N ALA A 413 45.94 -5.14 -31.64
CA ALA A 413 46.65 -3.91 -31.31
C ALA A 413 47.91 -4.17 -30.46
N ASP A 414 48.92 -3.30 -30.62
CA ASP A 414 50.13 -3.29 -29.80
C ASP A 414 49.86 -2.73 -28.39
N ALA A 415 50.31 -3.46 -27.36
CA ALA A 415 50.10 -3.11 -25.96
C ALA A 415 50.80 -1.80 -25.55
N THR A 416 51.93 -1.46 -26.15
CA THR A 416 52.64 -0.19 -25.88
C THR A 416 51.83 1.00 -26.38
N ARG A 417 51.31 0.91 -27.62
CA ARG A 417 50.44 1.94 -28.21
C ARG A 417 49.13 2.05 -27.44
N MET A 418 48.51 0.92 -27.10
CA MET A 418 47.25 0.90 -26.34
C MET A 418 47.42 1.48 -24.93
N GLY A 419 48.49 1.12 -24.24
CA GLY A 419 48.82 1.66 -22.91
C GLY A 419 49.01 3.19 -22.93
N ALA A 420 49.67 3.72 -23.96
CA ALA A 420 49.82 5.16 -24.14
C ALA A 420 48.48 5.88 -24.38
N VAL A 421 47.59 5.27 -25.19
CA VAL A 421 46.24 5.80 -25.42
C VAL A 421 45.45 5.82 -24.12
N VAL A 422 45.43 4.73 -23.36
CA VAL A 422 44.73 4.67 -22.07
C VAL A 422 45.29 5.71 -21.10
N ASN A 423 46.62 5.80 -20.93
CA ASN A 423 47.22 6.82 -20.06
C ASN A 423 46.87 8.25 -20.50
N SER A 424 46.84 8.53 -21.81
CA SER A 424 46.47 9.86 -22.31
C SER A 424 45.03 10.26 -21.99
N LEU A 425 44.09 9.31 -21.98
CA LEU A 425 42.68 9.56 -21.62
C LEU A 425 42.52 9.99 -20.15
N TYR A 426 43.36 9.46 -19.26
CA TYR A 426 43.32 9.73 -17.82
C TYR A 426 44.36 10.75 -17.33
N THR A 427 45.18 11.31 -18.23
CA THR A 427 46.17 12.37 -17.93
C THR A 427 45.81 13.71 -18.58
N GLY A 428 44.87 13.75 -19.53
CA GLY A 428 44.42 14.98 -20.21
C GLY A 428 43.53 15.90 -19.36
N SER A 429 42.95 16.96 -19.95
CA SER A 429 42.13 17.97 -19.23
C SER A 429 40.92 17.38 -18.46
N ASN A 430 40.41 16.22 -18.90
CA ASN A 430 39.32 15.49 -18.23
C ASN A 430 39.79 14.72 -16.97
N ALA A 431 41.09 14.54 -16.77
CA ALA A 431 41.68 13.89 -15.60
C ALA A 431 41.43 14.61 -14.28
N LYS A 432 41.05 15.90 -14.33
CA LYS A 432 40.74 16.71 -13.15
C LYS A 432 39.33 16.46 -12.60
N LEU A 433 38.43 15.88 -13.41
CA LEU A 433 37.09 15.48 -12.98
C LEU A 433 37.07 14.05 -12.42
N ILE A 434 38.10 13.26 -12.69
CA ILE A 434 38.23 11.89 -12.20
C ILE A 434 39.07 11.91 -10.93
N ARG A 435 38.58 11.27 -9.88
CA ARG A 435 39.31 11.18 -8.60
C ARG A 435 40.58 10.36 -8.74
N ASP A 436 41.55 10.66 -7.91
CA ASP A 436 42.84 9.97 -7.92
C ASP A 436 42.71 8.46 -7.67
N GLU A 437 41.73 8.04 -6.87
CA GLU A 437 41.43 6.63 -6.59
C GLU A 437 40.82 5.85 -7.77
N ASP A 438 40.08 6.53 -8.65
CA ASP A 438 39.44 5.92 -9.83
C ASP A 438 40.35 5.94 -11.07
N LYS A 439 41.52 6.58 -10.98
CA LYS A 439 42.51 6.61 -12.07
C LYS A 439 43.12 5.22 -12.25
N PRO A 440 42.99 4.60 -13.44
CA PRO A 440 43.59 3.31 -13.69
C PRO A 440 45.11 3.45 -13.76
N THR A 441 45.83 2.53 -13.13
CA THR A 441 47.26 2.35 -13.33
C THR A 441 47.48 1.26 -14.36
N VAL A 442 48.15 1.59 -15.46
CA VAL A 442 48.38 0.65 -16.57
C VAL A 442 49.88 0.36 -16.71
N ALA A 443 50.22 -0.92 -16.63
CA ALA A 443 51.53 -1.44 -16.99
C ALA A 443 51.43 -2.30 -18.25
N VAL A 444 52.44 -2.22 -19.11
CA VAL A 444 52.48 -2.93 -20.39
C VAL A 444 53.39 -4.14 -20.26
N ASP A 445 52.88 -5.34 -20.56
CA ASP A 445 53.71 -6.54 -20.75
C ASP A 445 53.89 -6.80 -22.26
N THR A 446 55.04 -6.37 -22.78
CA THR A 446 55.39 -6.49 -24.19
C THR A 446 55.66 -7.93 -24.62
N ARG A 447 56.03 -8.83 -23.69
CA ARG A 447 56.31 -10.23 -24.00
C ARG A 447 55.04 -11.01 -24.31
N THR A 448 53.95 -10.70 -23.62
CA THR A 448 52.64 -11.36 -23.79
C THR A 448 51.64 -10.52 -24.59
N ASN A 449 52.03 -9.31 -25.01
CA ASN A 449 51.18 -8.31 -25.62
C ASN A 449 49.88 -8.09 -24.81
N ALA A 450 50.05 -7.84 -23.52
CA ALA A 450 48.95 -7.67 -22.58
C ALA A 450 49.09 -6.37 -21.77
N LEU A 451 47.96 -5.81 -21.37
CA LEU A 451 47.90 -4.71 -20.41
C LEU A 451 47.60 -5.25 -19.02
N VAL A 452 48.47 -4.95 -18.07
CA VAL A 452 48.22 -5.16 -16.64
C VAL A 452 47.59 -3.87 -16.11
N VAL A 453 46.29 -3.92 -15.88
CA VAL A 453 45.50 -2.75 -15.46
C VAL A 453 45.10 -2.92 -14.00
N SER A 454 45.37 -1.92 -13.18
CA SER A 454 44.82 -1.78 -11.83
C SER A 454 43.79 -0.67 -11.81
N ALA A 455 42.53 -0.99 -11.56
CA ALA A 455 41.43 -0.03 -11.61
C ALA A 455 40.22 -0.47 -10.77
N SER A 456 39.25 0.43 -10.58
CA SER A 456 37.95 0.09 -10.00
C SER A 456 37.10 -0.73 -10.99
N GLU A 457 36.15 -1.53 -10.50
CA GLU A 457 35.29 -2.38 -11.34
C GLU A 457 34.52 -1.58 -12.41
N LYS A 458 34.09 -0.36 -12.05
CA LYS A 458 33.44 0.58 -12.97
C LYS A 458 34.39 1.00 -14.09
N THR A 459 35.62 1.38 -13.75
CA THR A 459 36.65 1.76 -14.72
C THR A 459 37.05 0.58 -15.61
N PHE A 460 37.09 -0.65 -15.06
CA PHE A 460 37.31 -1.86 -15.84
C PHE A 460 36.24 -2.08 -16.91
N ALA A 461 34.95 -1.97 -16.56
CA ALA A 461 33.87 -2.14 -17.54
C ALA A 461 33.99 -1.16 -18.71
N LEU A 462 34.36 0.10 -18.41
CA LEU A 462 34.61 1.11 -19.44
C LEU A 462 35.84 0.79 -20.29
N LEU A 463 36.94 0.38 -19.66
CA LEU A 463 38.17 -0.01 -20.36
C LEU A 463 37.97 -1.24 -21.24
N GLU A 464 37.22 -2.26 -20.81
CA GLU A 464 36.93 -3.44 -21.63
C GLU A 464 36.15 -3.08 -22.90
N ILE A 465 35.16 -2.19 -22.79
CA ILE A 465 34.40 -1.71 -23.95
C ILE A 465 35.31 -0.92 -24.89
N LEU A 466 36.13 -0.02 -24.35
CA LEU A 466 37.07 0.78 -25.13
C LEU A 466 38.09 -0.12 -25.84
N MET A 467 38.70 -1.06 -25.12
CA MET A 467 39.70 -1.98 -25.65
C MET A 467 39.10 -2.89 -26.73
N LYS A 468 37.88 -3.42 -26.56
CA LYS A 468 37.21 -4.20 -27.62
C LYS A 468 36.98 -3.39 -28.90
N ARG A 469 36.73 -2.09 -28.79
CA ARG A 469 36.54 -1.21 -29.96
C ARG A 469 37.87 -0.85 -30.64
N LEU A 470 38.95 -0.73 -29.88
CA LEU A 470 40.26 -0.34 -30.40
C LEU A 470 41.11 -1.55 -30.86
N ASP A 471 40.89 -2.74 -30.30
CA ASP A 471 41.60 -3.99 -30.64
C ASP A 471 41.03 -4.68 -31.89
N VAL A 472 40.81 -3.90 -32.96
CA VAL A 472 40.28 -4.37 -34.25
C VAL A 472 41.40 -4.49 -35.28
N LYS A 473 41.36 -5.51 -36.14
CA LYS A 473 42.31 -5.70 -37.23
C LYS A 473 42.15 -4.58 -38.27
N GLN A 474 43.08 -3.63 -38.28
CA GLN A 474 43.10 -2.58 -39.29
C GLN A 474 43.58 -3.16 -40.64
N PRO A 475 42.87 -2.92 -41.75
CA PRO A 475 43.36 -3.29 -43.08
C PRO A 475 44.67 -2.56 -43.37
N ILE A 476 45.68 -3.29 -43.84
CA ILE A 476 46.93 -2.70 -44.32
C ILE A 476 46.59 -1.92 -45.58
N GLU A 477 46.53 -0.60 -45.46
CA GLU A 477 46.45 0.23 -46.64
C GLU A 477 47.85 0.23 -47.28
N LEU A 478 48.00 -0.30 -48.50
CA LEU A 478 49.19 -0.10 -49.35
C LEU A 478 49.31 1.37 -49.81
N ARG A 479 49.04 2.31 -48.90
CA ARG A 479 48.71 3.71 -49.19
C ARG A 479 49.88 4.52 -49.71
N ASP A 480 51.09 4.16 -49.32
CA ASP A 480 52.30 4.89 -49.67
C ASP A 480 53.10 4.15 -50.74
N VAL A 481 52.86 4.51 -52.00
CA VAL A 481 53.74 4.16 -53.13
C VAL A 481 54.78 5.26 -53.29
N ARG A 482 56.05 4.92 -53.07
CA ARG A 482 57.17 5.86 -53.15
C ARG A 482 58.25 5.34 -54.10
N LEU A 483 58.88 6.25 -54.84
CA LEU A 483 59.93 5.94 -55.80
C LEU A 483 61.32 6.02 -55.14
N VAL A 484 62.21 5.08 -55.47
CA VAL A 484 63.63 5.10 -55.09
C VAL A 484 64.47 5.01 -56.36
N THR A 485 65.26 6.05 -56.66
CA THR A 485 66.13 6.09 -57.84
C THR A 485 67.46 5.40 -57.57
N LEU A 486 67.97 4.63 -58.54
CA LEU A 486 69.25 3.92 -58.44
C LEU A 486 70.28 4.53 -59.40
N LYS A 487 71.53 4.63 -58.97
CA LYS A 487 72.63 5.28 -59.72
C LYS A 487 73.54 4.30 -60.45
N ASN A 488 73.83 3.15 -59.86
CA ASN A 488 74.90 2.25 -60.30
C ASN A 488 74.40 0.82 -60.59
N ALA A 489 73.42 0.34 -59.82
CA ALA A 489 72.88 -1.00 -59.94
C ALA A 489 71.59 -1.04 -60.80
N GLU A 490 71.33 -2.19 -61.42
CA GLU A 490 70.16 -2.41 -62.27
C GLU A 490 68.90 -2.67 -61.43
N ALA A 491 67.86 -1.86 -61.66
CA ALA A 491 66.60 -1.92 -60.92
C ALA A 491 65.93 -3.31 -60.94
N ASP A 492 65.96 -4.03 -62.06
CA ASP A 492 65.33 -5.37 -62.18
C ASP A 492 65.98 -6.41 -61.25
N SER A 493 67.32 -6.38 -61.16
CA SER A 493 68.09 -7.29 -60.33
C SER A 493 67.92 -6.99 -58.83
N LEU A 494 67.90 -5.71 -58.47
CA LEU A 494 67.73 -5.26 -57.10
C LEU A 494 66.29 -5.43 -56.61
N ALA A 495 65.28 -5.14 -57.44
CA ALA A 495 63.87 -5.35 -57.08
C ALA A 495 63.62 -6.81 -56.70
N THR A 496 64.08 -7.75 -57.54
CA THR A 496 63.90 -9.18 -57.30
C THR A 496 64.62 -9.64 -56.03
N THR A 497 65.82 -9.11 -55.78
CA THR A 497 66.62 -9.47 -54.61
C THR A 497 66.02 -8.90 -53.33
N LEU A 498 65.66 -7.62 -53.33
CA LEU A 498 65.05 -6.93 -52.19
C LEU A 498 63.66 -7.50 -51.86
N GLN A 499 62.84 -7.83 -52.86
CA GLN A 499 61.55 -8.48 -52.66
C GLN A 499 61.71 -9.81 -51.93
N LYS A 500 62.64 -10.66 -52.39
CA LYS A 500 62.93 -11.95 -51.74
C LYS A 500 63.43 -11.79 -50.30
N MET A 501 64.28 -10.80 -50.03
CA MET A 501 64.77 -10.54 -48.67
C MET A 501 63.66 -10.07 -47.73
N MET A 502 62.77 -9.20 -48.22
CA MET A 502 61.64 -8.69 -47.45
C MET A 502 60.58 -9.77 -47.20
N ASP A 503 60.27 -10.59 -48.20
CA ASP A 503 59.35 -11.73 -48.03
C ASP A 503 59.91 -12.75 -47.03
N ALA A 504 61.21 -13.08 -47.10
CA ALA A 504 61.86 -13.96 -46.14
C ALA A 504 61.87 -13.37 -44.71
N ARG A 505 61.98 -12.04 -44.58
CA ARG A 505 61.89 -11.34 -43.29
C ARG A 505 60.48 -11.40 -42.71
N VAL A 506 59.45 -11.15 -43.52
CA VAL A 506 58.04 -11.24 -43.11
C VAL A 506 57.72 -12.67 -42.66
N GLN A 507 58.10 -13.68 -43.45
CA GLN A 507 57.89 -15.09 -43.09
C GLN A 507 58.54 -15.48 -41.75
N ARG A 508 59.73 -14.94 -41.44
CA ARG A 508 60.41 -15.15 -40.16
C ARG A 508 59.68 -14.47 -38.99
N LEU A 509 59.17 -13.26 -39.20
CA LEU A 509 58.41 -12.54 -38.17
C LEU A 509 57.07 -13.25 -37.89
N THR A 510 56.41 -13.77 -38.94
CA THR A 510 55.20 -14.57 -38.81
C THR A 510 55.46 -15.87 -38.05
N SER A 511 56.57 -16.57 -38.31
CA SER A 511 56.90 -17.82 -37.62
C SER A 511 57.33 -17.63 -36.16
N LEU A 512 57.80 -16.42 -35.79
CA LEU A 512 58.09 -16.02 -34.42
C LEU A 512 56.84 -15.52 -33.65
N GLY A 513 55.65 -15.56 -34.27
CA GLY A 513 54.40 -15.15 -33.64
C GLY A 513 54.26 -13.64 -33.42
N VAL A 514 55.09 -12.83 -34.07
CA VAL A 514 55.03 -11.37 -34.02
C VAL A 514 53.84 -10.90 -34.87
N LYS A 515 52.79 -10.43 -34.21
CA LYS A 515 51.49 -10.12 -34.85
C LYS A 515 51.51 -8.92 -35.80
N ASP A 516 52.58 -8.13 -35.81
CA ASP A 516 52.83 -7.01 -36.73
C ASP A 516 53.70 -7.40 -37.96
N ALA A 517 53.94 -8.69 -38.22
CA ALA A 517 54.71 -9.13 -39.40
C ALA A 517 54.14 -8.58 -40.72
N ASP A 518 52.82 -8.44 -40.79
CA ASP A 518 52.07 -7.92 -41.91
C ASP A 518 52.30 -6.42 -42.15
N ALA A 519 52.65 -5.64 -41.11
CA ALA A 519 52.93 -4.21 -41.23
C ALA A 519 54.25 -3.93 -41.97
N VAL A 520 55.15 -4.91 -42.06
CA VAL A 520 56.46 -4.80 -42.74
C VAL A 520 56.40 -5.33 -44.19
N LYS A 521 55.24 -5.82 -44.62
CA LYS A 521 55.04 -6.30 -45.99
C LYS A 521 55.19 -5.14 -46.98
N VAL A 522 56.05 -5.33 -47.97
CA VAL A 522 56.29 -4.37 -49.05
C VAL A 522 56.19 -5.08 -50.39
N VAL A 523 55.74 -4.33 -51.40
CA VAL A 523 55.74 -4.74 -52.79
C VAL A 523 56.74 -3.83 -53.51
N ILE A 524 57.75 -4.43 -54.14
CA ILE A 524 58.83 -3.75 -54.83
C ILE A 524 58.74 -4.13 -56.30
N VAL A 525 58.56 -3.13 -57.16
CA VAL A 525 58.51 -3.30 -58.62
C VAL A 525 59.61 -2.45 -59.25
N ALA A 526 60.35 -3.02 -60.20
CA ALA A 526 61.34 -2.27 -60.97
C ALA A 526 60.67 -1.45 -62.08
N ASP A 527 61.11 -0.22 -62.27
CA ASP A 527 60.93 0.55 -63.50
C ASP A 527 62.27 0.63 -64.23
N ALA A 528 62.47 -0.29 -65.18
CA ALA A 528 63.69 -0.41 -65.98
C ALA A 528 63.98 0.85 -66.82
N ARG A 529 62.96 1.61 -67.23
CA ARG A 529 63.14 2.79 -68.07
C ARG A 529 63.78 3.95 -67.30
N SER A 530 63.44 4.09 -66.02
CA SER A 530 63.95 5.16 -65.14
C SER A 530 65.01 4.68 -64.15
N ASN A 531 65.44 3.42 -64.26
CA ASN A 531 66.31 2.71 -63.31
C ASN A 531 65.93 3.00 -61.85
N SER A 532 64.65 2.80 -61.52
CA SER A 532 64.09 3.13 -60.21
C SER A 532 63.25 1.98 -59.65
N LEU A 533 63.16 1.90 -58.33
CA LEU A 533 62.31 0.95 -57.60
C LEU A 533 61.05 1.66 -57.12
N ILE A 534 59.89 1.13 -57.51
CA ILE A 534 58.59 1.52 -56.98
C ILE A 534 58.32 0.65 -55.76
N VAL A 535 58.24 1.26 -54.59
CA VAL A 535 58.04 0.55 -53.32
C VAL A 535 56.67 0.95 -52.76
N GLY A 536 55.77 -0.03 -52.66
CA GLY A 536 54.46 0.11 -52.01
C GLY A 536 54.42 -0.64 -50.69
N GLY A 537 54.09 0.04 -49.59
CA GLY A 537 54.02 -0.58 -48.26
C GLY A 537 53.87 0.45 -47.14
N SER A 538 54.12 0.04 -45.89
CA SER A 538 54.15 0.95 -44.74
C SER A 538 55.34 1.91 -44.80
N ALA A 539 55.26 3.06 -44.13
CA ALA A 539 56.36 4.02 -44.04
C ALA A 539 57.64 3.40 -43.44
N GLU A 540 57.47 2.48 -42.47
CA GLU A 540 58.55 1.74 -41.82
C GLU A 540 59.21 0.75 -42.81
N GLY A 541 58.41 0.06 -43.63
CA GLY A 541 58.91 -0.82 -44.68
C GLY A 541 59.65 -0.07 -45.79
N TYR A 542 59.18 1.12 -46.18
CA TYR A 542 59.82 1.95 -47.19
C TYR A 542 61.24 2.41 -46.77
N GLU A 543 61.41 2.95 -45.56
CA GLU A 543 62.73 3.43 -45.10
C GLU A 543 63.74 2.27 -44.99
N LEU A 544 63.29 1.08 -44.64
CA LEU A 544 64.13 -0.10 -44.65
C LEU A 544 64.56 -0.48 -46.08
N VAL A 545 63.63 -0.53 -47.04
CA VAL A 545 63.95 -0.84 -48.44
C VAL A 545 64.87 0.21 -49.03
N LYS A 546 64.66 1.49 -48.73
CA LYS A 546 65.49 2.60 -49.18
C LYS A 546 66.93 2.50 -48.65
N SER A 547 67.10 2.20 -47.36
CA SER A 547 68.46 2.04 -46.78
C SER A 547 69.19 0.84 -47.37
N LEU A 548 68.50 -0.30 -47.57
CA LEU A 548 69.07 -1.49 -48.21
C LEU A 548 69.41 -1.25 -49.69
N ALA A 549 68.53 -0.57 -50.43
CA ALA A 549 68.78 -0.21 -51.82
C ALA A 549 70.02 0.68 -51.95
N GLN A 550 70.19 1.68 -51.09
CA GLN A 550 71.38 2.53 -51.08
C GLN A 550 72.67 1.76 -50.75
N GLN A 551 72.61 0.77 -49.85
CA GLN A 551 73.77 -0.05 -49.52
C GLN A 551 74.17 -0.99 -50.67
N LEU A 552 73.20 -1.43 -51.47
CA LEU A 552 73.43 -2.36 -52.59
C LEU A 552 73.67 -1.64 -53.93
N ASP A 553 73.35 -0.35 -54.05
CA ASP A 553 73.56 0.50 -55.23
C ASP A 553 75.04 0.96 -55.36
N THR A 554 75.95 0.00 -55.31
CA THR A 554 77.40 0.19 -55.46
C THR A 554 77.84 -0.14 -56.89
N THR A 555 78.98 0.41 -57.32
CA THR A 555 79.54 0.17 -58.64
C THR A 555 79.91 -1.31 -58.77
N SER A 556 79.11 -2.08 -59.50
CA SER A 556 79.47 -3.47 -59.84
C SER A 556 80.70 -3.45 -60.76
N PRO A 557 81.74 -4.27 -60.51
CA PRO A 557 82.82 -4.45 -61.45
C PRO A 557 82.29 -5.28 -62.63
N ALA A 558 81.70 -4.61 -63.62
CA ALA A 558 81.48 -5.23 -64.90
C ALA A 558 82.84 -5.68 -65.43
N LEU A 559 82.98 -6.98 -65.71
CA LEU A 559 84.13 -7.55 -66.41
C LEU A 559 84.32 -6.81 -67.74
N GLY A 560 85.21 -5.81 -67.74
CA GLY A 560 85.56 -5.00 -68.90
C GLY A 560 86.41 -5.82 -69.87
N GLY A 561 85.77 -6.71 -70.62
CA GLY A 561 86.37 -7.27 -71.82
C GLY A 561 86.45 -6.18 -72.89
N GLN A 562 87.62 -5.60 -73.12
CA GLN A 562 87.85 -4.70 -74.25
C GLN A 562 87.73 -5.48 -75.56
N VAL A 563 86.70 -5.20 -76.35
CA VAL A 563 86.56 -5.73 -77.72
C VAL A 563 87.44 -4.89 -78.64
N GLN A 564 88.53 -5.47 -79.15
CA GLN A 564 89.38 -4.85 -80.18
C GLN A 564 89.20 -5.56 -81.51
N ILE A 565 88.94 -4.78 -82.57
CA ILE A 565 88.76 -5.27 -83.94
C ILE A 565 90.10 -5.16 -84.66
N PHE A 566 90.62 -6.29 -85.15
CA PHE A 566 91.84 -6.33 -85.96
C PHE A 566 91.47 -6.59 -87.43
N PRO A 567 91.72 -5.63 -88.34
CA PRO A 567 91.54 -5.86 -89.77
C PRO A 567 92.66 -6.78 -90.30
N LEU A 568 92.29 -7.84 -91.03
CA LEU A 568 93.23 -8.79 -91.61
C LEU A 568 93.53 -8.41 -93.06
N VAL A 569 94.82 -8.27 -93.42
CA VAL A 569 95.24 -7.83 -94.75
C VAL A 569 95.28 -8.98 -95.77
N ASN A 570 95.77 -10.16 -95.37
CA ASN A 570 96.02 -11.28 -96.30
C ASN A 570 95.40 -12.63 -95.86
N GLY A 571 94.62 -12.67 -94.78
CA GLY A 571 94.08 -13.91 -94.19
C GLY A 571 92.55 -13.92 -94.11
N ASN A 572 91.93 -15.09 -94.28
CA ASN A 572 90.49 -15.26 -94.09
C ASN A 572 90.15 -15.23 -92.59
N ALA A 573 89.27 -14.30 -92.19
CA ALA A 573 88.94 -14.07 -90.79
C ALA A 573 88.39 -15.31 -90.07
N SER A 574 87.65 -16.17 -90.78
CA SER A 574 87.03 -17.36 -90.20
C SER A 574 88.08 -18.42 -89.81
N ALA A 575 89.12 -18.60 -90.63
CA ALA A 575 90.22 -19.53 -90.35
C ALA A 575 91.12 -19.04 -89.19
N VAL A 576 91.37 -17.74 -89.13
CA VAL A 576 92.14 -17.10 -88.03
C VAL A 576 91.35 -17.14 -86.72
N ALA A 577 90.03 -16.93 -86.77
CA ALA A 577 89.18 -17.04 -85.58
C ALA A 577 89.14 -18.47 -85.03
N ALA A 578 88.98 -19.49 -85.89
CA ALA A 578 88.95 -20.89 -85.47
C ALA A 578 90.27 -21.33 -84.81
N THR A 579 91.41 -20.88 -85.35
CA THR A 579 92.74 -21.19 -84.80
C THR A 579 93.00 -20.46 -83.48
N LEU A 580 92.65 -19.17 -83.38
CA LEU A 580 92.75 -18.43 -82.11
C LEU A 580 91.83 -19.01 -81.02
N THR A 581 90.61 -19.41 -81.39
CA THR A 581 89.67 -20.04 -80.45
C THR A 581 90.21 -21.36 -79.93
N ASN A 582 90.83 -22.18 -80.80
CA ASN A 582 91.46 -23.43 -80.39
C ASN A 582 92.70 -23.19 -79.50
N LEU A 583 93.55 -22.22 -79.84
CA LEU A 583 94.74 -21.89 -79.06
C LEU A 583 94.41 -21.33 -77.67
N PHE A 584 93.47 -20.40 -77.59
CA PHE A 584 93.05 -19.84 -76.31
C PHE A 584 92.17 -20.80 -75.51
N GLY A 585 91.34 -21.61 -76.17
CA GLY A 585 90.56 -22.68 -75.54
C GLY A 585 91.45 -23.71 -74.85
N GLN A 586 92.55 -24.14 -75.48
CA GLN A 586 93.52 -25.04 -74.85
C GLN A 586 94.27 -24.39 -73.67
N ARG A 587 94.57 -23.08 -73.75
CA ARG A 587 95.26 -22.36 -72.67
C ARG A 587 94.38 -22.14 -71.44
N TYR A 588 93.06 -22.05 -71.63
CA TYR A 588 92.10 -21.92 -70.53
C TYR A 588 91.69 -23.27 -69.91
N GLN A 589 91.91 -24.38 -70.61
CA GLN A 589 91.69 -25.73 -70.05
C GLN A 589 92.93 -26.31 -69.34
N ALA A 590 94.11 -25.69 -69.54
CA ALA A 590 95.37 -26.07 -68.90
C ALA A 590 95.79 -25.14 -67.74
N ALA A 591 94.94 -24.17 -67.37
CA ALA A 591 95.06 -23.30 -66.20
C ALA A 591 93.82 -23.50 -65.32
#